data_AF-A0A0G2Q8K4-F1
#
_entry.id   AF-A0A0G2Q8K4-F1
#
_cell.length_a   1.000
_cell.length_b   1.000
_cell.length_c   1.000
_cell.angle_alpha   90.00
_cell.angle_beta   90.00
_cell.angle_gamma   90.00
#
_symmetry.space_group_name_H-M   'P 1'
#
loop_
_entity.id
_entity.type
_entity.pdbx_description
1 polymer ?
#
loop_
_entity_poly.entity_id
_entity_poly.type
_entity_poly.pdbx_seq_one_letter_code
_entity_poly.pdbx_strand_id
1 'polypeptide(L)'
;MTAENTEMTLHPKKLPPNAGKGRVKGVPNKTTSLLKESVIEAAKRAGSKYGKEGLISYLEKQALKCPAAYLALLGKVLPLQVTGEDGGAIKMIGRVEIAPLGHDNTTD
;
A
#
# COMPACT_ATOMS: atom_id res chain seq x y z
N MET A 1 61.12 -37.91 -14.69
CA MET A 1 59.72 -37.45 -14.69
C MET A 1 59.45 -36.82 -13.33
N THR A 2 59.56 -35.50 -13.23
CA THR A 2 59.29 -34.74 -11.99
C THR A 2 58.06 -33.89 -12.26
N ALA A 3 56.92 -34.28 -11.71
CA ALA A 3 55.70 -33.48 -11.77
C ALA A 3 55.80 -32.38 -10.72
N GLU A 4 55.91 -31.13 -11.16
CA GLU A 4 55.78 -29.96 -10.30
C GLU A 4 54.29 -29.78 -9.96
N ASN A 5 53.93 -29.99 -8.69
CA ASN A 5 52.58 -29.73 -8.23
C ASN A 5 52.31 -28.21 -8.26
N THR A 6 51.31 -27.82 -9.05
CA THR A 6 50.79 -26.46 -9.08
C THR A 6 50.14 -26.13 -7.73
N GLU A 7 50.73 -25.24 -6.95
CA GLU A 7 50.13 -24.69 -5.74
C GLU A 7 48.86 -23.91 -6.11
N MET A 8 47.69 -24.43 -5.71
CA MET A 8 46.44 -23.70 -5.85
C MET A 8 46.38 -22.61 -4.78
N THR A 9 46.50 -21.36 -5.19
CA THR A 9 46.33 -20.19 -4.32
C THR A 9 44.88 -20.05 -3.87
N LEU A 10 44.64 -20.14 -2.57
CA LEU A 10 43.33 -19.95 -1.94
C LEU A 10 42.91 -18.48 -2.03
N HIS A 11 42.17 -18.10 -3.06
CA HIS A 11 41.57 -16.77 -3.12
C HIS A 11 40.35 -16.68 -2.17
N PRO A 12 40.29 -15.70 -1.24
CA PRO A 12 39.17 -15.56 -0.33
C PRO A 12 37.91 -15.20 -1.11
N LYS A 13 36.86 -16.02 -0.94
CA LYS A 13 35.55 -15.80 -1.58
C LYS A 13 34.92 -14.52 -1.02
N LYS A 14 35.03 -13.41 -1.75
CA LYS A 14 34.38 -12.14 -1.40
C LYS A 14 32.86 -12.34 -1.39
N LEU A 15 32.24 -12.19 -0.23
CA LEU A 15 30.78 -12.17 -0.14
C LEU A 15 30.26 -10.88 -0.79
N PRO A 16 29.11 -10.93 -1.50
CA PRO A 16 28.49 -9.73 -2.03
C PRO A 16 28.13 -8.78 -0.87
N PRO A 17 28.14 -7.45 -1.10
CA PRO A 17 27.96 -6.43 -0.05
C PRO A 17 26.61 -6.49 0.69
N ASN A 18 25.67 -7.28 0.19
CA ASN A 18 24.34 -7.49 0.78
C ASN A 18 24.08 -8.94 1.24
N ALA A 19 25.11 -9.77 1.35
CA ALA A 19 24.97 -11.08 1.98
C ALA A 19 24.48 -10.93 3.44
N GLY A 20 23.47 -11.69 3.84
CA GLY A 20 22.97 -11.74 5.22
C GLY A 20 22.03 -10.62 5.66
N LYS A 21 21.86 -9.54 4.88
CA LYS A 21 21.02 -8.38 5.28
C LYS A 21 19.51 -8.63 5.24
N GLY A 22 19.06 -9.74 4.65
CA GLY A 22 17.64 -10.02 4.45
C GLY A 22 16.95 -9.02 3.51
N ARG A 23 15.66 -9.23 3.25
CA ARG A 23 14.86 -8.31 2.41
C ARG A 23 14.44 -7.10 3.23
N VAL A 24 14.60 -5.89 2.68
CA VAL A 24 14.16 -4.64 3.29
C VAL A 24 12.66 -4.72 3.63
N LYS A 25 12.31 -4.43 4.89
CA LYS A 25 10.93 -4.45 5.38
C LYS A 25 10.08 -3.45 4.58
N GLY A 26 8.92 -3.90 4.12
CA GLY A 26 7.98 -3.08 3.34
C GLY A 26 8.14 -3.17 1.82
N VAL A 27 9.24 -3.74 1.30
CA VAL A 27 9.40 -3.91 -0.16
C VAL A 27 8.45 -5.00 -0.66
N PRO A 28 7.54 -4.69 -1.62
CA PRO A 28 6.64 -5.68 -2.20
C PRO A 28 7.42 -6.86 -2.81
N ASN A 29 6.82 -8.05 -2.77
CA ASN A 29 7.39 -9.19 -3.50
C ASN A 29 7.32 -8.90 -5.01
N LYS A 30 8.43 -9.02 -5.73
CA LYS A 30 8.54 -8.73 -7.16
C LYS A 30 7.51 -9.50 -7.98
N THR A 31 7.31 -10.79 -7.68
CA THR A 31 6.34 -11.63 -8.39
C THR A 31 4.91 -11.14 -8.18
N THR A 32 4.56 -10.77 -6.94
CA THR A 32 3.24 -10.24 -6.61
C THR A 32 3.01 -8.86 -7.21
N SER A 33 4.01 -7.98 -7.24
CA SER A 33 3.91 -6.66 -7.88
C SER A 33 3.66 -6.80 -9.38
N LEU A 34 4.47 -7.61 -10.06
CA LEU A 34 4.33 -7.86 -11.48
C LEU A 34 2.96 -8.47 -11.83
N LEU A 35 2.47 -9.38 -11.00
CA LEU A 35 1.13 -9.96 -11.16
C LEU A 35 0.04 -8.89 -11.01
N LYS A 36 0.11 -8.04 -9.97
CA LYS A 36 -0.86 -6.93 -9.78
C LYS A 36 -0.87 -5.99 -10.98
N GLU A 37 0.29 -5.57 -11.45
CA GLU A 37 0.44 -4.71 -12.63
C GLU A 37 -0.16 -5.36 -13.88
N SER A 38 0.16 -6.63 -14.12
CA SER A 38 -0.35 -7.40 -15.25
C SER A 38 -1.87 -7.55 -15.23
N VAL A 39 -2.46 -7.78 -14.04
CA VAL A 39 -3.91 -7.88 -13.86
C VAL A 39 -4.59 -6.53 -14.14
N ILE A 40 -4.03 -5.42 -13.67
CA ILE A 40 -4.56 -4.08 -13.94
C ILE A 40 -4.50 -3.76 -15.42
N GLU A 41 -3.38 -4.07 -16.09
CA GLU A 41 -3.21 -3.86 -17.52
C GLU A 41 -4.17 -4.72 -18.35
N ALA A 42 -4.36 -5.99 -17.97
CA ALA A 42 -5.35 -6.87 -18.60
C ALA A 42 -6.78 -6.31 -18.46
N ALA A 43 -7.13 -5.81 -17.27
CA ALA A 43 -8.44 -5.20 -17.02
C ALA A 43 -8.64 -3.91 -17.84
N LYS A 44 -7.61 -3.05 -17.95
CA LYS A 44 -7.63 -1.87 -18.83
C LYS A 44 -7.94 -2.25 -20.27
N ARG A 45 -7.19 -3.20 -20.83
CA ARG A 45 -7.38 -3.68 -22.21
C ARG A 45 -8.74 -4.32 -22.43
N ALA A 46 -9.24 -5.07 -21.44
CA ALA A 46 -10.57 -5.66 -21.49
C ALA A 46 -11.65 -4.57 -21.55
N GLY A 47 -11.51 -3.51 -20.76
CA GLY A 47 -12.44 -2.38 -20.76
C GLY A 47 -12.37 -1.51 -22.02
N SER A 48 -11.20 -1.37 -22.64
CA SER A 48 -11.05 -0.72 -23.95
C SER A 48 -11.87 -1.40 -25.06
N LYS A 49 -12.32 -2.65 -24.88
CA LYS A 49 -13.25 -3.32 -25.80
C LYS A 49 -14.70 -2.88 -25.63
N TYR A 50 -15.05 -2.29 -24.49
CA TYR A 50 -16.41 -1.86 -24.15
C TYR A 50 -16.59 -0.34 -24.18
N GLY A 51 -15.52 0.42 -23.97
CA GLY A 51 -15.55 1.89 -23.98
C GLY A 51 -14.17 2.51 -24.16
N LYS A 52 -14.10 3.84 -24.16
CA LYS A 52 -12.85 4.59 -24.38
C LYS A 52 -12.01 4.78 -23.12
N GLU A 53 -12.55 4.49 -21.94
CA GLU A 53 -11.92 4.80 -20.65
C GLU A 53 -11.18 3.62 -20.01
N GLY A 54 -10.84 2.59 -20.81
CA GLY A 54 -10.03 1.47 -20.35
C GLY A 54 -10.63 0.79 -19.11
N LEU A 55 -9.91 0.86 -17.98
CA LEU A 55 -10.33 0.21 -16.73
C LEU A 55 -11.71 0.68 -16.24
N ILE A 56 -12.05 1.97 -16.41
CA ILE A 56 -13.33 2.51 -15.96
C ILE A 56 -14.47 1.81 -16.72
N SER A 57 -14.36 1.73 -18.05
CA SER A 57 -15.35 1.03 -18.88
C SER A 57 -15.47 -0.46 -18.53
N TYR A 58 -14.40 -1.11 -18.07
CA TYR A 58 -14.48 -2.49 -17.55
C TYR A 58 -15.30 -2.57 -16.25
N LEU A 59 -15.04 -1.65 -15.32
CA LEU A 59 -15.71 -1.59 -14.02
C LEU A 59 -17.18 -1.21 -14.15
N GLU A 60 -17.53 -0.26 -15.02
CA GLU A 60 -18.93 0.07 -15.34
C GLU A 60 -19.68 -1.14 -15.89
N LYS A 61 -19.06 -1.87 -16.81
CA LYS A 61 -19.67 -3.09 -17.35
C LYS A 61 -19.89 -4.14 -16.27
N GLN A 62 -18.94 -4.29 -15.35
CA GLN A 62 -19.03 -5.23 -14.25
C GLN A 62 -20.07 -4.79 -13.19
N ALA A 63 -20.25 -3.49 -12.98
CA ALA A 63 -21.29 -2.95 -12.10
C ALA A 63 -22.69 -3.36 -12.59
N LEU A 64 -22.91 -3.34 -13.90
CA LEU A 64 -24.17 -3.77 -14.51
C LEU A 64 -24.32 -5.30 -14.57
N LYS A 65 -23.24 -6.03 -14.88
CA LYS A 65 -23.28 -7.49 -15.08
C LYS A 65 -23.31 -8.28 -13.77
N CYS A 66 -22.61 -7.82 -12.75
CA CYS A 66 -22.47 -8.49 -11.45
C CYS A 66 -22.54 -7.48 -10.29
N PRO A 67 -23.73 -6.91 -10.03
CA PRO A 67 -23.90 -5.83 -9.06
C PRO A 67 -23.49 -6.25 -7.64
N ALA A 68 -23.75 -7.49 -7.23
CA ALA A 68 -23.36 -7.99 -5.90
C ALA A 68 -21.84 -7.94 -5.68
N ALA A 69 -21.05 -8.36 -6.67
CA ALA A 69 -19.59 -8.34 -6.58
C ALA A 69 -19.05 -6.89 -6.59
N TYR A 70 -19.70 -6.00 -7.34
CA TYR A 70 -19.32 -4.59 -7.41
C TYR A 70 -19.63 -3.83 -6.12
N LEU A 71 -20.80 -4.03 -5.52
CA LEU A 71 -21.16 -3.46 -4.22
C LEU A 71 -20.20 -3.91 -3.11
N ALA A 72 -19.78 -5.17 -3.12
CA ALA A 72 -18.77 -5.67 -2.18
C ALA A 72 -17.40 -5.00 -2.38
N LEU A 73 -17.03 -4.67 -3.63
CA LEU A 73 -15.81 -3.91 -3.92
C LEU A 73 -15.91 -2.47 -3.41
N LEU A 74 -17.06 -1.81 -3.60
CA LEU A 74 -17.30 -0.45 -3.05
C LEU A 74 -17.12 -0.42 -1.54
N GLY A 75 -17.64 -1.41 -0.81
CA GLY A 75 -17.43 -1.52 0.63
C GLY A 75 -15.97 -1.70 1.08
N LYS A 76 -15.08 -2.17 0.18
CA LYS A 76 -13.64 -2.29 0.44
C LYS A 76 -12.84 -1.04 0.06
N VAL A 77 -13.34 -0.26 -0.90
CA VAL A 77 -12.70 0.99 -1.35
C VAL A 77 -13.10 2.16 -0.46
N LEU A 78 -14.32 2.13 0.09
CA LEU A 78 -14.75 3.14 1.05
C LEU A 78 -14.00 2.95 2.38
N PRO A 79 -13.40 4.01 2.94
CA PRO A 79 -12.72 3.93 4.23
C PRO A 79 -13.75 3.67 5.34
N LEU A 80 -13.69 2.47 5.94
CA LEU A 80 -14.54 2.10 7.07
C LEU A 80 -14.03 2.66 8.41
N GLN A 81 -12.79 3.13 8.45
CA GLN A 81 -12.13 3.66 9.64
C GLN A 81 -11.75 5.12 9.41
N VAL A 82 -12.23 6.01 10.28
CA VAL A 82 -11.69 7.38 10.38
C VAL A 82 -10.30 7.26 11.00
N THR A 83 -9.30 7.05 10.17
CA THR A 83 -7.90 7.11 10.61
C THR A 83 -7.46 8.58 10.66
N GLY A 84 -6.47 8.87 11.48
CA GLY A 84 -5.74 10.14 11.38
C GLY A 84 -5.03 10.25 10.03
N GLU A 85 -4.33 11.38 9.83
CA GLU A 85 -3.50 11.63 8.65
C GLU A 85 -2.61 10.42 8.30
N ASP A 86 -2.57 10.05 7.01
CA ASP A 86 -1.83 8.88 6.47
C ASP A 86 -2.14 7.52 7.11
N GLY A 87 -3.36 7.32 7.65
CA GLY A 87 -3.71 6.06 8.30
C GLY A 87 -3.21 5.96 9.75
N GLY A 88 -2.69 7.06 10.31
CA GLY A 88 -2.17 7.14 11.67
C GLY A 88 -3.26 7.22 12.75
N ALA A 89 -2.83 7.32 14.01
CA ALA A 89 -3.74 7.51 15.13
C ALA A 89 -4.46 8.88 15.03
N ILE A 90 -5.74 8.91 15.42
CA ILE A 90 -6.53 10.15 15.46
C ILE A 90 -5.91 11.10 16.50
N LYS A 91 -5.50 12.29 16.07
CA LYS A 91 -5.03 13.36 16.97
C LYS A 91 -6.22 14.20 17.40
N MET A 92 -6.65 14.06 18.65
CA MET A 92 -7.65 14.96 19.25
C MET A 92 -6.96 16.22 19.79
N ILE A 93 -7.38 17.39 19.33
CA ILE A 93 -6.96 18.69 19.88
C ILE A 93 -8.11 19.21 20.74
N GLY A 94 -8.00 19.09 22.07
CA GLY A 94 -8.92 19.73 23.00
C GLY A 94 -8.50 21.16 23.27
N ARG A 95 -9.35 22.15 22.94
CA ARG A 95 -9.21 23.52 23.43
C ARG A 95 -10.07 23.66 24.67
N VAL A 96 -9.45 24.06 25.78
CA VAL A 96 -10.15 24.41 27.02
C VAL A 96 -10.12 25.92 27.14
N GLU A 97 -11.29 26.54 27.11
CA GLU A 97 -11.47 27.97 27.36
C GLU A 97 -11.94 28.14 28.80
N ILE A 98 -11.21 28.93 29.59
CA ILE A 98 -11.57 29.26 30.96
C ILE A 98 -12.30 30.60 30.93
N ALA A 99 -13.61 30.58 31.17
CA ALA A 99 -14.39 31.79 31.42
C ALA A 99 -14.54 32.00 32.93
N PRO A 100 -14.41 33.24 33.43
CA PRO A 100 -14.71 33.53 34.82
C PRO A 100 -16.21 33.28 35.09
N LEU A 101 -16.52 32.53 36.15
CA LEU A 101 -17.88 32.50 36.70
C LEU A 101 -18.19 33.89 37.26
N GLY A 102 -19.06 34.63 36.57
CA GLY A 102 -19.59 35.88 37.09
C GLY A 102 -20.40 35.58 38.34
N HIS A 103 -19.94 36.07 39.49
CA HIS A 103 -20.78 36.15 40.68
C HIS A 103 -21.75 37.30 40.47
N ASP A 104 -23.04 36.98 40.51
CA ASP A 104 -24.15 37.93 40.55
C ASP A 104 -24.20 38.57 41.95
N ASN A 105 -23.41 39.62 42.15
CA ASN A 105 -23.56 40.47 43.33
C ASN A 105 -24.76 41.41 43.12
N THR A 106 -25.97 40.86 43.20
CA THR A 106 -27.17 41.63 43.51
C THR A 106 -27.21 41.83 45.02
N THR A 107 -26.74 42.99 45.47
CA THR A 107 -27.12 43.56 46.77
C THR A 107 -27.98 44.78 46.48
N ASP A 108 -29.16 44.79 47.10
CA ASP A 108 -30.18 45.84 47.21
C ASP A 108 -29.66 47.28 47.11
#